data_AF-A0A804HKB9-F1
#
_entry.id   AF-A0A804HKB9-F1
#
_cell.length_a   1.000
_cell.length_b   1.000
_cell.length_c   1.000
_cell.angle_alpha   90.00
_cell.angle_beta   90.00
_cell.angle_gamma   90.00
#
_symmetry.space_group_name_H-M   'P 1'
#
loop_
_entity.id
_entity.type
_entity.pdbx_description
1 polymer ?
#
loop_
_entity_poly.entity_id
_entity_poly.type
_entity_poly.pdbx_seq_one_letter_code
_entity_poly.pdbx_strand_id
1 'polypeptide(L)'
;MALSDEPAAGGPEEEAEDETLAFGAALEAFGESAETRALLGRLREVHGGGAEREVALERFRVIMDKYQEQPHLLDPHLEWMMNLLLDIVQDQTSPASLVHLAFKFLYIITKVRGYKTFLRLFPHEVADVEPVLDLVTIQNPKDHEAWETRYMLLLWLSVTCLIPFDFSRLDGNLLTQPGQARMSIMDRILQIAESYLIVSDKARDAAAVLVSRFITRPDVKQSKMAEFLDWSLCNLARSSFQTMQGVITMDGTLQALAQIFKHGKREDCLPYAATVLRCLDGCRLPESNQTLLRKLGVKLVQRLGLTFLKPKVAAWRYQRGCRSLAANLQLLTQGQSEQKPLILTEDDDEDDDVPEGVERVIEQLLVGLKDKDTVVRWSAAKGIGRMAGRLPRALADDVVGSVLDCFSCRRDPEGADLRREAGCLQRGHQRQGRRLLRVLGLRACL
;
A
#
# COMPACT_ATOMS: atom_id res chain seq x y z
N MET A 1 25.94 67.36 13.38
CA MET A 1 25.18 66.23 13.95
C MET A 1 23.89 66.10 13.17
N ALA A 2 23.58 64.87 12.73
CA ALA A 2 22.30 64.39 12.20
C ALA A 2 21.63 65.22 11.08
N LEU A 3 21.71 64.70 9.85
CA LEU A 3 20.99 65.18 8.67
C LEU A 3 19.60 64.55 8.59
N SER A 4 18.65 65.40 8.20
CA SER A 4 17.25 65.16 7.88
C SER A 4 17.00 65.27 6.36
N ASP A 5 15.91 64.61 5.93
CA ASP A 5 15.06 64.79 4.74
C ASP A 5 15.55 64.47 3.30
N GLU A 6 14.83 63.50 2.68
CA GLU A 6 14.30 63.31 1.29
C GLU A 6 14.83 64.11 0.06
N PRO A 7 14.43 63.81 -1.22
CA PRO A 7 14.10 62.57 -1.97
C PRO A 7 14.75 62.50 -3.39
N ALA A 8 14.53 61.40 -4.16
CA ALA A 8 14.54 61.20 -5.64
C ALA A 8 15.69 61.79 -6.52
N ALA A 9 16.29 61.17 -7.56
CA ALA A 9 15.86 60.18 -8.56
C ALA A 9 17.08 59.67 -9.40
N GLY A 10 16.94 58.50 -10.06
CA GLY A 10 17.61 58.16 -11.35
C GLY A 10 18.55 56.94 -11.35
N GLY A 11 18.10 55.79 -11.92
CA GLY A 11 18.89 54.56 -12.22
C GLY A 11 19.76 54.68 -13.49
N PRO A 12 20.14 53.60 -14.24
CA PRO A 12 19.86 52.14 -14.14
C PRO A 12 21.13 51.23 -14.20
N GLU A 13 20.98 49.89 -14.13
CA GLU A 13 21.83 48.76 -14.69
C GLU A 13 21.57 47.46 -13.88
N GLU A 14 20.78 46.49 -14.40
CA GLU A 14 21.18 45.18 -15.00
C GLU A 14 21.80 44.18 -13.99
N GLU A 15 21.55 42.87 -13.90
CA GLU A 15 20.63 41.87 -14.48
C GLU A 15 20.88 40.54 -13.70
N ALA A 16 19.85 39.70 -13.48
CA ALA A 16 19.90 38.23 -13.27
C ALA A 16 20.60 37.70 -11.97
N GLU A 17 20.10 36.71 -11.21
CA GLU A 17 19.60 35.40 -11.60
C GLU A 17 18.75 34.76 -10.46
N ASP A 18 17.84 33.88 -10.91
CA ASP A 18 17.25 32.72 -10.22
C ASP A 18 16.03 32.87 -9.29
N GLU A 19 14.96 33.44 -9.86
CA GLU A 19 13.59 32.97 -9.58
C GLU A 19 13.34 31.60 -10.24
N THR A 20 13.60 30.50 -9.53
CA THR A 20 12.85 29.24 -9.76
C THR A 20 11.73 29.12 -8.72
N LEU A 21 10.83 30.11 -8.77
CA LEU A 21 9.50 30.00 -8.18
C LEU A 21 8.77 28.86 -8.89
N ALA A 22 8.59 27.75 -8.16
CA ALA A 22 7.72 26.66 -8.54
C ALA A 22 6.28 27.16 -8.74
N PHE A 23 5.98 27.65 -9.93
CA PHE A 23 4.62 27.84 -10.42
C PHE A 23 4.03 26.45 -10.68
N GLY A 24 3.48 25.85 -9.63
CA GLY A 24 2.47 24.81 -9.78
C GLY A 24 1.19 25.44 -10.34
N ALA A 25 1.19 25.80 -11.62
CA ALA A 25 -0.03 26.14 -12.34
C ALA A 25 -0.92 24.90 -12.26
N ALA A 26 -2.10 25.03 -11.66
CA ALA A 26 -3.06 23.95 -11.64
C ALA A 26 -3.48 23.68 -13.09
N LEU A 27 -3.06 22.54 -13.64
CA LEU A 27 -3.45 22.14 -14.98
C LEU A 27 -4.96 21.91 -15.02
N GLU A 28 -5.65 22.51 -15.98
CA GLU A 28 -7.11 22.38 -16.09
C GLU A 28 -7.52 21.09 -16.83
N ALA A 29 -6.66 20.60 -17.73
CA ALA A 29 -6.93 19.44 -18.58
C ALA A 29 -5.63 18.75 -19.07
N PHE A 30 -5.78 17.58 -19.69
CA PHE A 30 -4.68 16.86 -20.35
C PHE A 30 -4.37 17.47 -21.72
N GLY A 31 -3.46 18.45 -21.75
CA GLY A 31 -3.13 19.23 -22.95
C GLY A 31 -2.44 18.43 -24.06
N GLU A 32 -1.56 17.49 -23.70
CA GLU A 32 -0.76 16.69 -24.65
C GLU A 32 -1.49 15.43 -25.17
N SER A 33 -2.82 15.42 -25.18
CA SER A 33 -3.63 14.26 -25.62
C SER A 33 -3.39 13.87 -27.07
N ALA A 34 -3.33 14.85 -27.97
CA ALA A 34 -3.06 14.63 -29.39
C ALA A 34 -1.64 14.11 -29.64
N GLU A 35 -0.65 14.70 -28.96
CA GLU A 35 0.75 14.27 -29.03
C GLU A 35 0.91 12.83 -28.50
N THR A 36 0.27 12.52 -27.38
CA THR A 36 0.29 11.18 -26.79
C THR A 36 -0.31 10.14 -27.74
N ARG A 37 -1.44 10.47 -28.39
CA ARG A 37 -2.05 9.58 -29.38
C ARG A 37 -1.15 9.36 -30.59
N ALA A 38 -0.45 10.39 -31.07
CA ALA A 38 0.52 10.27 -32.15
C ALA A 38 1.75 9.43 -31.76
N LEU A 39 2.24 9.57 -30.53
CA LEU A 39 3.33 8.73 -30.00
C LEU A 39 2.91 7.26 -29.92
N LEU A 40 1.74 6.95 -29.38
CA LEU A 40 1.23 5.58 -29.29
C LEU A 40 0.94 4.97 -30.66
N GLY A 41 0.45 5.77 -31.63
CA GLY A 41 0.22 5.31 -33.00
C GLY A 41 1.50 4.90 -33.73
N ARG A 42 2.63 5.56 -33.46
CA ARG A 42 3.94 5.28 -34.08
C ARG A 42 4.68 4.09 -33.47
N LEU A 43 4.15 3.45 -32.42
CA LEU A 43 4.85 2.34 -31.75
C LEU A 43 5.16 1.17 -32.69
N ARG A 44 4.27 0.88 -33.64
CA ARG A 44 4.47 -0.18 -34.65
C ARG A 44 5.62 0.10 -35.62
N GLU A 45 6.00 1.35 -35.81
CA GLU A 45 7.10 1.74 -36.71
C GLU A 45 8.42 1.81 -35.93
N VAL A 46 8.36 2.30 -34.69
CA VAL A 46 9.51 2.60 -33.84
C VAL A 46 10.13 1.35 -33.19
N HIS A 47 9.47 0.19 -33.22
CA HIS A 47 9.96 -1.00 -32.50
C HIS A 47 11.32 -1.52 -32.99
N GLY A 48 11.72 -1.19 -34.23
CA GLY A 48 12.97 -1.65 -34.84
C GLY A 48 14.20 -0.78 -34.52
N GLY A 49 14.01 0.51 -34.23
CA GLY A 49 15.08 1.47 -33.99
C GLY A 49 15.32 1.71 -32.50
N GLY A 50 16.46 1.24 -31.96
CA GLY A 50 16.79 1.41 -30.54
C GLY A 50 16.76 2.86 -30.06
N ALA A 51 17.31 3.79 -30.85
CA ALA A 51 17.33 5.22 -30.54
C ALA A 51 15.94 5.86 -30.60
N GLU A 52 15.15 5.55 -31.63
CA GLU A 52 13.78 6.08 -31.78
C GLU A 52 12.87 5.60 -30.65
N ARG A 53 13.03 4.34 -30.24
CA ARG A 53 12.33 3.75 -29.10
C ARG A 53 12.62 4.49 -27.80
N GLU A 54 13.88 4.79 -27.54
CA GLU A 54 14.30 5.53 -26.34
C GLU A 54 13.78 6.97 -26.35
N VAL A 55 13.85 7.66 -27.50
CA VAL A 55 13.31 9.01 -27.66
C VAL A 55 11.80 9.03 -27.41
N ALA A 56 11.06 8.06 -27.96
CA ALA A 56 9.62 7.96 -27.77
C ALA A 56 9.26 7.67 -26.29
N LEU A 57 10.00 6.78 -25.63
CA LEU A 57 9.81 6.46 -24.22
C LEU A 57 10.08 7.65 -23.32
N GLU A 58 11.20 8.34 -23.52
CA GLU A 58 11.57 9.49 -22.71
C GLU A 58 10.58 10.64 -22.93
N ARG A 59 10.16 10.89 -24.18
CA ARG A 59 9.14 11.91 -24.45
C ARG A 59 7.82 11.60 -23.78
N PHE A 60 7.37 10.35 -23.84
CA PHE A 60 6.14 9.92 -23.17
C PHE A 60 6.26 10.04 -21.66
N ARG A 61 7.40 9.69 -21.08
CA ARG A 61 7.68 9.86 -19.66
C ARG A 61 7.62 11.32 -19.24
N VAL A 62 8.23 12.23 -20.00
CA VAL A 62 8.19 13.68 -19.74
C VAL A 62 6.74 14.20 -19.75
N ILE A 63 5.91 13.75 -20.70
CA ILE A 63 4.49 14.12 -20.73
C ILE A 63 3.79 13.63 -19.46
N MET A 64 3.97 12.35 -19.11
CA MET A 64 3.27 11.72 -17.98
C MET A 64 3.72 12.28 -16.62
N ASP A 65 5.01 12.57 -16.44
CA ASP A 65 5.57 13.09 -15.18
C ASP A 65 5.00 14.49 -14.83
N LYS A 66 4.55 15.29 -15.81
CA LYS A 66 3.83 16.57 -15.56
C LYS A 66 2.54 16.39 -14.75
N TYR A 67 1.89 15.25 -14.90
CA TYR A 67 0.61 14.95 -14.27
C TYR A 67 0.76 14.20 -12.95
N GLN A 68 1.98 14.03 -12.42
CA GLN A 68 2.23 13.28 -11.18
C GLN A 68 1.53 13.88 -9.96
N GLU A 69 1.43 15.21 -9.86
CA GLU A 69 0.74 15.90 -8.77
C GLU A 69 -0.78 15.91 -8.95
N GLN A 70 -1.27 15.86 -10.20
CA GLN A 70 -2.70 15.89 -10.55
C GLN A 70 -3.09 14.72 -11.48
N PRO A 71 -2.96 13.46 -11.01
CA PRO A 71 -3.11 12.28 -11.88
C PRO A 71 -4.56 12.04 -12.31
N HIS A 72 -5.54 12.68 -11.66
CA HIS A 72 -6.96 12.56 -11.97
C HIS A 72 -7.32 13.16 -13.34
N LEU A 73 -6.49 14.07 -13.86
CA LEU A 73 -6.67 14.65 -15.21
C LEU A 73 -6.49 13.61 -16.32
N LEU A 74 -5.81 12.50 -16.03
CA LEU A 74 -5.61 11.41 -16.99
C LEU A 74 -6.82 10.49 -17.10
N ASP A 75 -7.71 10.46 -16.10
CA ASP A 75 -8.81 9.48 -15.99
C ASP A 75 -9.67 9.33 -17.25
N PRO A 76 -10.11 10.42 -17.91
CA PRO A 76 -10.90 10.33 -19.14
C PRO A 76 -10.14 9.73 -20.33
N HIS A 77 -8.81 9.68 -20.25
CA HIS A 77 -7.94 9.27 -21.35
C HIS A 77 -7.30 7.89 -21.16
N LEU A 78 -7.43 7.28 -19.99
CA LEU A 78 -6.80 5.99 -19.69
C LEU A 78 -7.35 4.85 -20.56
N GLU A 79 -8.66 4.86 -20.83
CA GLU A 79 -9.35 3.79 -21.56
C GLU A 79 -8.83 3.65 -22.99
N TRP A 80 -8.80 4.74 -23.77
CA TRP A 80 -8.32 4.67 -25.14
C TRP A 80 -6.80 4.42 -25.21
N MET A 81 -6.00 4.93 -24.26
CA MET A 81 -4.57 4.64 -24.21
C MET A 81 -4.32 3.15 -23.96
N MET A 82 -5.10 2.55 -23.05
CA MET A 82 -5.01 1.14 -22.73
C MET A 82 -5.42 0.29 -23.94
N ASN A 83 -6.56 0.57 -24.57
CA ASN A 83 -7.02 -0.22 -25.72
C ASN A 83 -5.98 -0.23 -26.85
N LEU A 84 -5.40 0.92 -27.21
CA LEU A 84 -4.33 0.98 -28.23
C LEU A 84 -3.12 0.09 -27.89
N LEU A 85 -2.74 0.03 -26.61
CA LEU A 85 -1.59 -0.75 -26.17
C LEU A 85 -1.95 -2.24 -26.05
N LEU A 86 -3.17 -2.58 -25.65
CA LEU A 86 -3.63 -3.96 -25.57
C LEU A 86 -3.90 -4.58 -26.94
N ASP A 87 -4.37 -3.79 -27.91
CA ASP A 87 -4.53 -4.23 -29.31
C ASP A 87 -3.19 -4.72 -29.89
N ILE A 88 -2.08 -4.08 -29.49
CA ILE A 88 -0.72 -4.52 -29.85
C ILE A 88 -0.35 -5.84 -29.16
N VAL A 89 -0.72 -6.00 -27.89
CA VAL A 89 -0.38 -7.19 -27.09
C VAL A 89 -1.20 -8.40 -27.52
N GLN A 90 -2.46 -8.21 -27.89
CA GLN A 90 -3.38 -9.27 -28.32
C GLN A 90 -3.17 -9.68 -29.78
N ASP A 91 -2.49 -8.86 -30.58
CA ASP A 91 -2.13 -9.17 -31.96
C ASP A 91 -1.02 -10.24 -32.00
N GLN A 92 -1.40 -11.46 -32.42
CA GLN A 92 -0.50 -12.61 -32.52
C GLN A 92 0.65 -12.41 -33.53
N THR A 93 0.55 -11.41 -34.42
CA THR A 93 1.60 -11.09 -35.39
C THR A 93 2.67 -10.14 -34.83
N SER A 94 2.43 -9.56 -33.65
CA SER A 94 3.33 -8.57 -33.07
C SER A 94 4.63 -9.21 -32.56
N PRO A 95 5.81 -8.62 -32.88
CA PRO A 95 7.07 -9.13 -32.37
C PRO A 95 7.17 -8.91 -30.86
N ALA A 96 7.88 -9.79 -30.15
CA ALA A 96 8.06 -9.71 -28.70
C ALA A 96 8.61 -8.34 -28.24
N SER A 97 9.50 -7.72 -29.02
CA SER A 97 10.05 -6.39 -28.73
C SER A 97 8.98 -5.30 -28.67
N LEU A 98 7.97 -5.36 -29.55
CA LEU A 98 6.86 -4.43 -29.59
C LEU A 98 5.91 -4.67 -28.41
N VAL A 99 5.64 -5.92 -28.06
CA VAL A 99 4.85 -6.29 -26.87
C VAL A 99 5.51 -5.77 -25.59
N HIS A 100 6.83 -5.98 -25.44
CA HIS A 100 7.59 -5.43 -24.31
C HIS A 100 7.56 -3.90 -24.27
N LEU A 101 7.66 -3.24 -25.43
CA LEU A 101 7.53 -1.80 -25.52
C LEU A 101 6.15 -1.33 -25.06
N ALA A 102 5.08 -1.95 -25.55
CA ALA A 102 3.72 -1.62 -25.14
C ALA A 102 3.54 -1.73 -23.61
N PHE A 103 4.07 -2.79 -22.99
CA PHE A 103 4.06 -2.92 -21.54
C PHE A 103 4.90 -1.88 -20.80
N LYS A 104 6.00 -1.38 -21.36
CA LYS A 104 6.77 -0.25 -20.79
C LYS A 104 5.93 1.02 -20.76
N PHE A 105 5.20 1.34 -21.83
CA PHE A 105 4.26 2.47 -21.86
C PHE A 105 3.13 2.30 -20.86
N LEU A 106 2.52 1.10 -20.80
CA LEU A 106 1.50 0.77 -19.80
C LEU A 106 2.02 0.99 -18.37
N TYR A 107 3.24 0.52 -18.07
CA TYR A 107 3.86 0.71 -16.77
C TYR A 107 4.02 2.19 -16.41
N ILE A 108 4.49 3.04 -17.34
CA ILE A 108 4.61 4.49 -17.12
C ILE A 108 3.26 5.10 -16.73
N ILE A 109 2.18 4.75 -17.42
CA ILE A 109 0.82 5.21 -17.09
C ILE A 109 0.45 4.77 -15.66
N THR A 110 0.68 3.50 -15.31
CA THR A 110 0.37 2.99 -13.96
C THR A 110 1.20 3.63 -12.85
N LYS A 111 2.43 4.07 -13.16
CA LYS A 111 3.33 4.75 -12.21
C LYS A 111 2.76 6.11 -11.81
N VAL A 112 2.24 6.88 -12.75
CA VAL A 112 1.68 8.22 -12.51
C VAL A 112 0.30 8.13 -11.87
N ARG A 113 -0.63 7.36 -12.48
CA ARG A 113 -2.00 7.29 -12.01
C ARG A 113 -2.20 6.44 -10.75
N GLY A 114 -1.36 5.42 -10.61
CA GLY A 114 -1.49 4.34 -9.63
C GLY A 114 -2.21 3.13 -10.20
N TYR A 115 -1.62 1.95 -10.01
CA TYR A 115 -2.12 0.69 -10.56
C TYR A 115 -3.59 0.39 -10.22
N LYS A 116 -4.12 0.80 -9.06
CA LYS A 116 -5.48 0.41 -8.62
C LYS A 116 -6.60 0.93 -9.52
N THR A 117 -6.47 2.15 -10.03
CA THR A 117 -7.45 2.69 -10.98
C THR A 117 -7.30 1.97 -12.31
N PHE A 118 -6.05 1.76 -12.74
CA PHE A 118 -5.71 1.06 -13.96
C PHE A 118 -6.23 -0.40 -13.98
N LEU A 119 -6.20 -1.11 -12.85
CA LEU A 119 -6.70 -2.49 -12.73
C LEU A 119 -8.18 -2.65 -13.09
N ARG A 120 -8.99 -1.59 -13.05
CA ARG A 120 -10.41 -1.65 -13.40
C ARG A 120 -10.67 -1.62 -14.89
N LEU A 121 -9.67 -1.18 -15.66
CA LEU A 121 -9.79 -1.03 -17.11
C LEU A 121 -9.41 -2.32 -17.83
N PHE A 122 -8.56 -3.17 -17.22
CA PHE A 122 -8.12 -4.41 -17.86
C PHE A 122 -9.28 -5.33 -18.27
N PRO A 123 -9.19 -5.97 -19.45
CA PRO A 123 -10.05 -7.09 -19.82
C PRO A 123 -9.99 -8.20 -18.76
N HIS A 124 -11.16 -8.70 -18.39
CA HIS A 124 -11.32 -9.65 -17.28
C HIS A 124 -12.34 -10.73 -17.63
N GLU A 125 -12.38 -11.12 -18.89
CA GLU A 125 -13.25 -12.18 -19.37
C GLU A 125 -12.59 -13.55 -19.20
N VAL A 126 -13.39 -14.61 -19.27
CA VAL A 126 -12.89 -15.99 -19.18
C VAL A 126 -11.92 -16.31 -20.32
N ALA A 127 -12.16 -15.74 -21.50
CA ALA A 127 -11.31 -15.88 -22.67
C ALA A 127 -9.90 -15.30 -22.48
N ASP A 128 -9.72 -14.34 -21.57
CA ASP A 128 -8.43 -13.69 -21.31
C ASP A 128 -7.53 -14.50 -20.37
N VAL A 129 -8.08 -15.47 -19.63
CA VAL A 129 -7.34 -16.21 -18.58
C VAL A 129 -6.18 -17.02 -19.18
N GLU A 130 -6.45 -17.86 -20.18
CA GLU A 130 -5.40 -18.70 -20.79
C GLU A 130 -4.36 -17.88 -21.55
N PRO A 131 -4.71 -16.91 -22.42
CA PRO A 131 -3.73 -16.10 -23.13
C PRO A 131 -2.79 -15.34 -22.19
N VAL A 132 -3.32 -14.72 -21.13
CA VAL A 132 -2.49 -14.00 -20.15
C VAL A 132 -1.59 -14.97 -19.39
N LEU A 133 -2.10 -16.14 -19.01
CA LEU A 133 -1.31 -17.16 -18.31
C LEU A 133 -0.15 -17.68 -19.18
N ASP A 134 -0.40 -17.90 -20.46
CA ASP A 134 0.62 -18.36 -21.41
C ASP A 134 1.67 -17.26 -21.66
N LEU A 135 1.25 -16.00 -21.83
CA LEU A 135 2.16 -14.87 -21.94
C LEU A 135 3.08 -14.73 -20.72
N VAL A 136 2.57 -14.92 -19.49
CA VAL A 136 3.38 -14.90 -18.27
C VAL A 136 4.35 -16.08 -18.22
N THR A 137 3.90 -17.26 -18.65
CA THR A 137 4.71 -18.50 -18.62
C THR A 137 5.93 -18.41 -19.54
N ILE A 138 5.81 -17.71 -20.67
CA ILE A 138 6.91 -17.50 -21.62
C ILE A 138 8.00 -16.56 -21.06
N GLN A 139 7.64 -15.69 -20.10
CA GLN A 139 8.60 -14.73 -19.54
C GLN A 139 9.64 -15.43 -18.66
N ASN A 140 10.90 -15.03 -18.81
CA ASN A 140 11.98 -15.47 -17.93
C ASN A 140 12.01 -14.58 -16.67
N PRO A 141 11.88 -15.10 -15.43
CA PRO A 141 11.94 -14.31 -14.20
C PRO A 141 13.31 -13.65 -13.89
N LYS A 142 14.38 -14.10 -14.56
CA LYS A 142 15.75 -13.58 -14.36
C LYS A 142 16.14 -12.47 -15.34
N ASP A 143 15.31 -12.22 -16.35
CA ASP A 143 15.56 -11.14 -17.31
C ASP A 143 15.42 -9.77 -16.61
N HIS A 144 16.40 -8.89 -16.78
CA HIS A 144 16.38 -7.55 -16.18
C HIS A 144 15.75 -6.49 -17.08
N GLU A 145 15.56 -6.77 -18.38
CA GLU A 145 15.07 -5.78 -19.35
C GLU A 145 13.54 -5.78 -19.52
N ALA A 146 12.90 -6.91 -19.20
CA ALA A 146 11.47 -7.15 -19.39
C ALA A 146 10.66 -7.14 -18.08
N TRP A 147 11.22 -6.60 -16.98
CA TRP A 147 10.53 -6.62 -15.68
C TRP A 147 9.21 -5.83 -15.70
N GLU A 148 9.09 -4.77 -16.51
CA GLU A 148 7.82 -4.02 -16.68
C GLU A 148 6.74 -4.91 -17.31
N THR A 149 7.13 -5.76 -18.27
CA THR A 149 6.22 -6.73 -18.89
C THR A 149 5.69 -7.70 -17.86
N ARG A 150 6.58 -8.30 -17.06
CA ARG A 150 6.21 -9.24 -16.00
C ARG A 150 5.32 -8.57 -14.95
N TYR A 151 5.67 -7.35 -14.53
CA TYR A 151 4.87 -6.56 -13.58
C TYR A 151 3.44 -6.34 -14.10
N MET A 152 3.29 -5.88 -15.34
CA MET A 152 1.98 -5.60 -15.94
C MET A 152 1.17 -6.86 -16.17
N LEU A 153 1.80 -7.95 -16.64
CA LEU A 153 1.13 -9.23 -16.83
C LEU A 153 0.65 -9.84 -15.51
N LEU A 154 1.44 -9.79 -14.44
CA LEU A 154 1.01 -10.27 -13.11
C LEU A 154 -0.15 -9.44 -12.55
N LEU A 155 -0.16 -8.13 -12.80
CA LEU A 155 -1.29 -7.28 -12.46
C LEU A 155 -2.54 -7.62 -13.27
N TRP A 156 -2.40 -7.88 -14.56
CA TRP A 156 -3.51 -8.29 -15.41
C TRP A 156 -4.06 -9.65 -14.95
N LEU A 157 -3.18 -10.62 -14.70
CA LEU A 157 -3.53 -11.93 -14.15
C LEU A 157 -4.27 -11.80 -12.80
N SER A 158 -3.89 -10.81 -11.98
CA SER A 158 -4.57 -10.56 -10.70
C SER A 158 -6.03 -10.12 -10.85
N VAL A 159 -6.43 -9.57 -12.00
CA VAL A 159 -7.80 -9.15 -12.30
C VAL A 159 -8.54 -10.28 -12.99
N THR A 160 -7.92 -10.98 -13.95
CA THR A 160 -8.55 -12.13 -14.61
C THR A 160 -8.85 -13.26 -13.63
N CYS A 161 -8.10 -13.37 -12.53
CA CYS A 161 -8.42 -14.31 -11.45
C CYS A 161 -9.75 -14.03 -10.72
N LEU A 162 -10.32 -12.83 -10.85
CA LEU A 162 -11.58 -12.44 -10.21
C LEU A 162 -12.83 -12.81 -11.01
N ILE A 163 -12.70 -13.59 -12.08
CA ILE A 163 -13.87 -14.12 -12.81
C ILE A 163 -14.83 -14.86 -11.86
N PRO A 164 -16.16 -14.79 -12.10
CA PRO A 164 -17.16 -15.34 -11.20
C PRO A 164 -17.31 -16.88 -11.28
N PHE A 165 -16.48 -17.57 -12.08
CA PHE A 165 -16.59 -19.01 -12.34
C PHE A 165 -15.42 -19.77 -11.74
N ASP A 166 -15.70 -20.91 -11.11
CA ASP A 166 -14.70 -21.82 -10.51
C ASP A 166 -13.63 -22.25 -11.52
N PHE A 167 -12.35 -22.20 -11.11
CA PHE A 167 -11.22 -22.54 -11.98
C PHE A 167 -11.25 -24.00 -12.42
N SER A 168 -11.83 -24.89 -11.62
CA SER A 168 -12.01 -26.31 -11.96
C SER A 168 -12.83 -26.53 -13.24
N ARG A 169 -13.65 -25.55 -13.65
CA ARG A 169 -14.39 -25.61 -14.92
C ARG A 169 -13.52 -25.29 -16.14
N LEU A 170 -12.43 -24.56 -15.94
CA LEU A 170 -11.47 -24.20 -16.98
C LEU A 170 -10.44 -25.30 -17.23
N ASP A 171 -10.27 -26.20 -16.26
CA ASP A 171 -9.45 -27.42 -16.39
C ASP A 171 -10.08 -28.49 -17.32
N GLY A 172 -11.08 -28.12 -18.14
CA GLY A 172 -11.75 -29.01 -19.07
C GLY A 172 -10.76 -29.74 -19.98
N ASN A 173 -10.72 -31.07 -19.87
CA ASN A 173 -9.88 -32.04 -20.60
C ASN A 173 -8.53 -32.44 -20.00
N LEU A 174 -8.24 -32.20 -18.71
CA LEU A 174 -7.07 -32.80 -18.02
C LEU A 174 -7.05 -34.34 -18.04
N LEU A 175 -8.18 -34.99 -18.33
CA LEU A 175 -8.35 -36.46 -18.31
C LEU A 175 -8.13 -37.14 -19.67
N THR A 176 -7.79 -36.42 -20.74
CA THR A 176 -7.93 -36.95 -22.12
C THR A 176 -6.63 -37.33 -22.81
N GLN A 177 -5.44 -37.14 -22.22
CA GLN A 177 -4.19 -37.61 -22.80
C GLN A 177 -3.32 -38.39 -21.78
N PRO A 178 -3.16 -39.72 -21.94
CA PRO A 178 -2.28 -40.51 -21.11
C PRO A 178 -0.82 -40.16 -21.43
N GLY A 179 -0.15 -39.41 -20.54
CA GLY A 179 1.30 -39.17 -20.62
C GLY A 179 1.78 -37.75 -20.29
N GLN A 180 0.90 -36.75 -20.30
CA GLN A 180 1.21 -35.39 -19.84
C GLN A 180 0.20 -34.97 -18.78
N ALA A 181 0.60 -35.08 -17.50
CA ALA A 181 -0.13 -34.49 -16.40
C ALA A 181 -0.08 -32.96 -16.56
N ARG A 182 -1.00 -32.40 -17.35
CA ARG A 182 -1.14 -30.95 -17.47
C ARG A 182 -1.55 -30.43 -16.09
N MET A 183 -0.74 -29.54 -15.52
CA MET A 183 -1.02 -28.96 -14.21
C MET A 183 -2.34 -28.18 -14.25
N SER A 184 -3.11 -28.22 -13.16
CA SER A 184 -4.34 -27.43 -13.06
C SER A 184 -4.03 -25.94 -13.23
N ILE A 185 -4.98 -25.16 -13.74
CA ILE A 185 -4.83 -23.71 -13.86
C ILE A 185 -4.54 -23.08 -12.50
N MET A 186 -5.14 -23.62 -11.43
CA MET A 186 -4.90 -23.16 -10.07
C MET A 186 -3.44 -23.37 -9.64
N ASP A 187 -2.88 -24.56 -9.91
CA ASP A 187 -1.48 -24.87 -9.59
C ASP A 187 -0.51 -24.05 -10.45
N ARG A 188 -0.81 -23.85 -11.74
CA ARG A 188 -0.01 -22.99 -12.62
C ARG A 188 0.06 -21.56 -12.10
N ILE A 189 -1.08 -20.97 -11.75
CA ILE A 189 -1.14 -19.60 -11.21
C ILE A 189 -0.38 -19.51 -9.89
N LEU A 190 -0.54 -20.50 -9.00
CA LEU A 190 0.14 -20.52 -7.71
C LEU A 190 1.66 -20.64 -7.86
N GLN A 191 2.14 -21.53 -8.73
CA GLN A 191 3.57 -21.70 -9.01
C GLN A 191 4.20 -20.42 -9.60
N ILE A 192 3.49 -19.77 -10.52
CA ILE A 192 3.91 -18.47 -11.08
C ILE A 192 4.02 -17.45 -9.94
N ALA A 193 2.97 -17.30 -9.14
CA ALA A 193 2.98 -16.38 -8.01
C ALA A 193 4.15 -16.62 -7.05
N GLU A 194 4.37 -17.87 -6.63
CA GLU A 194 5.47 -18.27 -5.74
C GLU A 194 6.84 -17.93 -6.33
N SER A 195 7.03 -18.20 -7.63
CA SER A 195 8.29 -17.89 -8.32
C SER A 195 8.58 -16.38 -8.35
N TYR A 196 7.55 -15.56 -8.58
CA TYR A 196 7.69 -14.11 -8.67
C TYR A 196 7.77 -13.41 -7.31
N LEU A 197 7.30 -14.04 -6.23
CA LEU A 197 7.46 -13.50 -4.87
C LEU A 197 8.92 -13.47 -4.40
N ILE A 198 9.79 -14.29 -5.01
CA ILE A 198 11.20 -14.45 -4.63
C ILE A 198 12.13 -13.63 -5.56
N VAL A 199 11.57 -12.87 -6.51
CA VAL A 199 12.34 -12.03 -7.44
C VAL A 199 12.71 -10.69 -6.78
N SER A 200 13.86 -10.12 -7.16
CA SER A 200 14.38 -8.87 -6.61
C SER A 200 13.76 -7.59 -7.19
N ASP A 201 12.94 -7.71 -8.22
CA ASP A 201 12.38 -6.59 -8.98
C ASP A 201 11.02 -6.13 -8.44
N LYS A 202 10.40 -5.19 -9.16
CA LYS A 202 9.07 -4.69 -8.81
C LYS A 202 7.94 -5.66 -9.16
N ALA A 203 8.18 -6.68 -10.00
CA ALA A 203 7.19 -7.71 -10.34
C ALA A 203 6.74 -8.48 -9.08
N ARG A 204 7.61 -8.57 -8.06
CA ARG A 204 7.26 -9.05 -6.72
C ARG A 204 6.04 -8.35 -6.10
N ASP A 205 5.95 -7.02 -6.23
CA ASP A 205 4.80 -6.26 -5.73
C ASP A 205 3.49 -6.67 -6.41
N ALA A 206 3.55 -6.96 -7.72
CA ALA A 206 2.41 -7.44 -8.49
C ALA A 206 2.05 -8.88 -8.14
N ALA A 207 3.05 -9.75 -7.93
CA ALA A 207 2.83 -11.12 -7.45
C ALA A 207 2.11 -11.15 -6.09
N ALA A 208 2.48 -10.28 -5.16
CA ALA A 208 1.78 -10.16 -3.88
C ALA A 208 0.31 -9.73 -4.04
N VAL A 209 -0.01 -8.90 -5.05
CA VAL A 209 -1.38 -8.52 -5.39
C VAL A 209 -2.14 -9.70 -6.00
N LEU A 210 -1.53 -10.41 -6.96
CA LEU A 210 -2.07 -11.62 -7.59
C LEU A 210 -2.46 -12.66 -6.54
N VAL A 211 -1.52 -13.05 -5.69
CA VAL A 211 -1.73 -14.02 -4.60
C VAL A 211 -2.89 -13.61 -3.71
N SER A 212 -2.92 -12.35 -3.28
CA SER A 212 -3.95 -11.89 -2.35
C SER A 212 -5.37 -11.98 -2.92
N ARG A 213 -5.53 -11.79 -4.23
CA ARG A 213 -6.83 -11.89 -4.90
C ARG A 213 -7.19 -13.32 -5.25
N PHE A 214 -6.21 -14.09 -5.67
CA PHE A 214 -6.38 -15.50 -6.03
C PHE A 214 -6.73 -16.36 -4.81
N ILE A 215 -5.95 -16.29 -3.72
CA ILE A 215 -6.14 -17.13 -2.53
C ILE A 215 -7.40 -16.80 -1.74
N THR A 216 -7.85 -15.54 -1.79
CA THR A 216 -9.06 -15.11 -1.06
C THR A 216 -10.36 -15.49 -1.77
N ARG A 217 -10.26 -16.08 -2.97
CA ARG A 217 -11.40 -16.56 -3.75
C ARG A 217 -12.00 -17.84 -3.12
N PRO A 218 -13.34 -18.00 -3.06
CA PRO A 218 -13.98 -19.07 -2.28
C PRO A 218 -13.60 -20.51 -2.70
N ASP A 219 -13.37 -20.76 -3.99
CA ASP A 219 -12.95 -22.05 -4.56
C ASP A 219 -11.47 -22.34 -4.27
N VAL A 220 -10.59 -21.36 -4.52
CA VAL A 220 -9.14 -21.47 -4.27
C VAL A 220 -8.85 -21.59 -2.78
N LYS A 221 -9.57 -20.84 -1.95
CA LYS A 221 -9.38 -20.81 -0.50
C LYS A 221 -9.42 -22.20 0.12
N GLN A 222 -10.39 -23.01 -0.28
CA GLN A 222 -10.62 -24.34 0.32
C GLN A 222 -9.48 -25.31 0.00
N SER A 223 -8.88 -25.19 -1.18
CA SER A 223 -7.83 -26.11 -1.63
C SER A 223 -6.42 -25.61 -1.32
N LYS A 224 -6.13 -24.32 -1.56
CA LYS A 224 -4.75 -23.81 -1.68
C LYS A 224 -4.31 -22.84 -0.59
N MET A 225 -5.23 -22.27 0.20
CA MET A 225 -4.87 -21.26 1.21
C MET A 225 -3.94 -21.84 2.29
N ALA A 226 -4.25 -23.04 2.80
CA ALA A 226 -3.44 -23.67 3.84
C ALA A 226 -2.02 -24.00 3.33
N GLU A 227 -1.93 -24.60 2.14
CA GLU A 227 -0.66 -24.95 1.46
C GLU A 227 0.22 -23.71 1.27
N PHE A 228 -0.33 -22.62 0.73
CA PHE A 228 0.41 -21.40 0.50
C PHE A 228 0.84 -20.69 1.79
N LEU A 229 0.00 -20.70 2.82
CA LEU A 229 0.36 -20.14 4.12
C LEU A 229 1.51 -20.94 4.75
N ASP A 230 1.48 -22.27 4.70
CA ASP A 230 2.56 -23.10 5.19
C ASP A 230 3.88 -22.85 4.43
N TRP A 231 3.82 -22.77 3.10
CA TRP A 231 4.94 -22.38 2.25
C TRP A 231 5.52 -21.01 2.65
N SER A 232 4.64 -20.02 2.85
CA SER A 232 5.01 -18.66 3.25
C SER A 232 5.71 -18.65 4.63
N LEU A 233 5.16 -19.37 5.61
CA LEU A 233 5.72 -19.45 6.95
C LEU A 233 7.06 -20.21 6.97
N CYS A 234 7.18 -21.30 6.21
CA CYS A 234 8.44 -22.01 6.01
C CYS A 234 9.52 -21.10 5.41
N ASN A 235 9.16 -20.28 4.42
CA ASN A 235 10.09 -19.33 3.80
C ASN A 235 10.53 -18.24 4.77
N LEU A 236 9.62 -17.70 5.59
CA LEU A 236 9.96 -16.73 6.63
C LEU A 236 10.88 -17.33 7.71
N ALA A 237 10.63 -18.58 8.12
CA ALA A 237 11.42 -19.24 9.14
C ALA A 237 12.84 -19.61 8.66
N ARG A 238 13.00 -19.96 7.37
CA ARG A 238 14.29 -20.33 6.77
C ARG A 238 15.13 -19.13 6.33
N SER A 239 14.49 -18.01 6.04
CA SER A 239 15.16 -16.83 5.51
C SER A 239 15.75 -15.98 6.64
N SER A 240 16.90 -15.36 6.37
CA SER A 240 17.55 -14.42 7.30
C SER A 240 17.68 -13.04 6.66
N PHE A 241 17.49 -11.98 7.46
CA PHE A 241 17.70 -10.59 7.03
C PHE A 241 19.18 -10.23 6.82
N GLN A 242 20.10 -11.13 7.15
CA GLN A 242 21.54 -10.95 6.97
C GLN A 242 21.97 -11.20 5.52
N THR A 243 21.22 -12.01 4.76
CA THR A 243 21.54 -12.37 3.37
C THR A 243 20.65 -11.58 2.41
N MET A 244 21.22 -11.09 1.30
CA MET A 244 20.46 -10.38 0.26
C MET A 244 19.28 -11.21 -0.28
N GLN A 245 19.49 -12.51 -0.51
CA GLN A 245 18.42 -13.41 -0.96
C GLN A 245 17.33 -13.58 0.10
N GLY A 246 17.70 -13.75 1.37
CA GLY A 246 16.74 -13.91 2.46
C GLY A 246 15.87 -12.66 2.64
N VAL A 247 16.45 -11.49 2.44
CA VAL A 247 15.75 -10.20 2.42
C VAL A 247 14.70 -10.14 1.32
N ILE A 248 15.07 -10.53 0.10
CA ILE A 248 14.16 -10.53 -1.06
C ILE A 248 12.97 -11.46 -0.81
N THR A 249 13.26 -12.69 -0.36
CA THR A 249 12.24 -13.70 -0.04
C THR A 249 11.31 -13.21 1.07
N MET A 250 11.87 -12.64 2.15
CA MET A 250 11.05 -12.13 3.25
C MET A 250 10.20 -10.95 2.83
N ASP A 251 10.72 -10.02 2.04
CA ASP A 251 9.95 -8.85 1.59
C ASP A 251 8.71 -9.29 0.78
N GLY A 252 8.90 -10.18 -0.20
CA GLY A 252 7.79 -10.70 -1.01
C GLY A 252 6.79 -11.50 -0.18
N THR A 253 7.28 -12.37 0.70
CA THR A 253 6.42 -13.20 1.56
C THR A 253 5.61 -12.35 2.55
N LEU A 254 6.25 -11.38 3.22
CA LEU A 254 5.56 -10.46 4.13
C LEU A 254 4.54 -9.59 3.38
N GLN A 255 4.86 -9.16 2.16
CA GLN A 255 3.95 -8.38 1.34
C GLN A 255 2.73 -9.20 0.91
N ALA A 256 2.91 -10.45 0.49
CA ALA A 256 1.84 -11.38 0.15
C ALA A 256 0.93 -11.64 1.36
N LEU A 257 1.51 -12.04 2.50
CA LEU A 257 0.78 -12.24 3.75
C LEU A 257 0.00 -11.00 4.15
N ALA A 258 0.66 -9.83 4.15
CA ALA A 258 -0.04 -8.60 4.45
C ALA A 258 -1.26 -8.44 3.54
N GLN A 259 -1.11 -8.54 2.22
CA GLN A 259 -2.22 -8.35 1.27
C GLN A 259 -3.34 -9.38 1.45
N ILE A 260 -3.02 -10.65 1.74
CA ILE A 260 -4.01 -11.69 2.09
C ILE A 260 -4.85 -11.23 3.28
N PHE A 261 -4.24 -10.85 4.41
CA PHE A 261 -4.97 -10.36 5.60
C PHE A 261 -5.67 -9.00 5.41
N LYS A 262 -5.48 -8.32 4.27
CA LYS A 262 -6.22 -7.10 3.91
C LYS A 262 -7.45 -7.38 3.06
N HIS A 263 -7.39 -8.39 2.20
CA HIS A 263 -8.44 -8.72 1.25
C HIS A 263 -9.31 -9.90 1.69
N GLY A 264 -8.74 -10.81 2.48
CA GLY A 264 -9.43 -11.96 3.03
C GLY A 264 -10.50 -11.58 4.05
N LYS A 265 -11.55 -12.40 4.11
CA LYS A 265 -12.60 -12.28 5.12
C LYS A 265 -12.03 -12.67 6.49
N ARG A 266 -12.53 -12.02 7.55
CA ARG A 266 -12.08 -12.29 8.93
C ARG A 266 -12.21 -13.77 9.29
N GLU A 267 -13.36 -14.37 8.99
CA GLU A 267 -13.68 -15.77 9.31
C GLU A 267 -12.67 -16.75 8.70
N ASP A 268 -12.22 -16.45 7.48
CA ASP A 268 -11.31 -17.30 6.72
C ASP A 268 -9.86 -17.17 7.21
N CYS A 269 -9.45 -15.96 7.60
CA CYS A 269 -8.09 -15.68 8.03
C CYS A 269 -7.85 -15.94 9.53
N LEU A 270 -8.91 -15.94 10.35
CA LEU A 270 -8.81 -16.07 11.80
C LEU A 270 -8.11 -17.37 12.26
N PRO A 271 -8.37 -18.56 11.68
CA PRO A 271 -7.71 -19.81 12.09
C PRO A 271 -6.17 -19.77 11.94
N TYR A 272 -5.68 -18.99 10.98
CA TYR A 272 -4.25 -18.89 10.67
C TYR A 272 -3.56 -17.73 11.38
N ALA A 273 -4.32 -16.74 11.85
CA ALA A 273 -3.78 -15.47 12.36
C ALA A 273 -2.80 -15.66 13.53
N ALA A 274 -3.10 -16.54 14.49
CA ALA A 274 -2.22 -16.82 15.63
C ALA A 274 -0.90 -17.48 15.20
N THR A 275 -0.97 -18.44 14.28
CA THR A 275 0.21 -19.13 13.74
C THR A 275 1.12 -18.17 12.97
N VAL A 276 0.53 -17.29 12.16
CA VAL A 276 1.28 -16.27 11.41
C VAL A 276 1.93 -15.27 12.36
N LEU A 277 1.23 -14.83 13.42
CA LEU A 277 1.80 -13.94 14.43
C LEU A 277 3.02 -14.56 15.12
N ARG A 278 2.89 -15.81 15.59
CA ARG A 278 3.99 -16.53 16.26
C ARG A 278 5.22 -16.71 15.36
N CYS A 279 5.02 -16.99 14.07
CA CYS A 279 6.12 -17.09 13.12
C CYS A 279 6.80 -15.73 12.91
N LEU A 280 6.02 -14.66 12.80
CA LEU A 280 6.53 -13.31 12.64
C LEU A 280 7.40 -12.86 13.83
N ASP A 281 7.02 -13.25 15.05
CA ASP A 281 7.81 -13.03 16.27
C ASP A 281 9.18 -13.70 16.19
N GLY A 282 9.21 -14.94 15.67
CA GLY A 282 10.44 -15.70 15.47
C GLY A 282 11.43 -15.03 14.52
N CYS A 283 10.94 -14.25 13.54
CA CYS A 283 11.78 -13.56 12.57
C CYS A 283 12.54 -12.35 13.14
N ARG A 284 12.18 -11.85 14.33
CA ARG A 284 12.80 -10.67 14.99
C ARG A 284 13.03 -9.47 14.06
N LEU A 285 12.03 -9.18 13.22
CA LEU A 285 12.11 -8.07 12.25
C LEU A 285 12.52 -6.71 12.86
N PRO A 286 12.14 -6.33 14.10
CA PRO A 286 12.58 -5.06 14.69
C PRO A 286 14.12 -4.88 14.74
N GLU A 287 14.87 -5.97 14.81
CA GLU A 287 16.35 -5.96 14.85
C GLU A 287 16.97 -5.77 13.44
N SER A 288 16.17 -5.85 12.37
CA SER A 288 16.68 -5.75 11.00
C SER A 288 17.11 -4.33 10.65
N ASN A 289 18.21 -4.21 9.92
CA ASN A 289 18.70 -2.91 9.44
C ASN A 289 17.78 -2.26 8.40
N GLN A 290 16.93 -3.06 7.74
CA GLN A 290 16.14 -2.65 6.58
C GLN A 290 14.77 -2.11 6.95
N THR A 291 14.54 -0.85 6.61
CA THR A 291 13.30 -0.13 6.90
C THR A 291 12.05 -0.79 6.30
N LEU A 292 12.18 -1.35 5.09
CA LEU A 292 11.05 -1.97 4.38
C LEU A 292 10.53 -3.22 5.10
N LEU A 293 11.42 -4.10 5.55
CA LEU A 293 11.06 -5.31 6.31
C LEU A 293 10.38 -4.95 7.63
N ARG A 294 10.93 -3.99 8.39
CA ARG A 294 10.31 -3.50 9.64
C ARG A 294 8.92 -2.92 9.39
N LYS A 295 8.78 -2.10 8.35
CA LYS A 295 7.48 -1.53 7.93
C LYS A 295 6.47 -2.61 7.55
N LEU A 296 6.88 -3.62 6.77
CA LEU A 296 6.01 -4.72 6.34
C LEU A 296 5.60 -5.59 7.52
N GLY A 297 6.52 -5.90 8.44
CA GLY A 297 6.23 -6.60 9.69
C GLY A 297 5.16 -5.87 10.51
N VAL A 298 5.38 -4.59 10.85
CA VAL A 298 4.40 -3.76 11.57
C VAL A 298 3.04 -3.69 10.85
N LYS A 299 3.06 -3.63 9.51
CA LYS A 299 1.85 -3.59 8.68
C LYS A 299 1.09 -4.92 8.68
N LEU A 300 1.79 -6.06 8.78
CA LEU A 300 1.19 -7.38 8.93
C LEU A 300 0.61 -7.54 10.34
N VAL A 301 1.37 -7.19 11.38
CA VAL A 301 0.93 -7.15 12.79
C VAL A 301 -0.36 -6.36 12.94
N GLN A 302 -0.43 -5.16 12.36
CA GLN A 302 -1.65 -4.35 12.33
C GLN A 302 -2.84 -5.11 11.72
N ARG A 303 -2.64 -5.87 10.64
CA ARG A 303 -3.73 -6.60 9.96
C ARG A 303 -4.17 -7.82 10.77
N LEU A 304 -3.23 -8.51 11.43
CA LEU A 304 -3.50 -9.61 12.35
C LEU A 304 -4.32 -9.13 13.55
N GLY A 305 -3.94 -8.01 14.17
CA GLY A 305 -4.73 -7.38 15.25
C GLY A 305 -6.17 -7.07 14.86
N LEU A 306 -6.37 -6.55 13.64
CA LEU A 306 -7.70 -6.28 13.09
C LEU A 306 -8.45 -7.54 12.65
N THR A 307 -7.79 -8.69 12.56
CA THR A 307 -8.41 -9.99 12.30
C THR A 307 -8.90 -10.60 13.61
N PHE A 308 -8.12 -10.50 14.70
CA PHE A 308 -8.54 -10.91 16.04
C PHE A 308 -9.77 -10.12 16.50
N LEU A 309 -9.70 -8.78 16.43
CA LEU A 309 -10.77 -7.90 16.88
C LEU A 309 -11.93 -7.84 15.88
N LYS A 310 -13.15 -8.15 16.35
CA LYS A 310 -14.38 -7.97 15.56
C LYS A 310 -14.54 -6.50 15.16
N PRO A 311 -15.06 -6.18 13.96
CA PRO A 311 -15.37 -4.79 13.60
C PRO A 311 -16.47 -4.23 14.52
N LYS A 312 -16.09 -3.52 15.58
CA LYS A 312 -17.00 -2.72 16.42
C LYS A 312 -16.79 -1.23 16.14
N VAL A 313 -17.87 -0.46 16.14
CA VAL A 313 -17.81 1.00 16.20
C VAL A 313 -18.06 1.39 17.65
N ALA A 314 -17.00 1.64 18.38
CA ALA A 314 -17.09 2.09 19.76
C ALA A 314 -17.93 3.38 19.88
N ALA A 315 -19.07 3.31 20.59
CA ALA A 315 -19.95 4.46 20.80
C ALA A 315 -19.22 5.61 21.51
N TRP A 316 -18.32 5.29 22.45
CA TRP A 316 -17.47 6.25 23.17
C TRP A 316 -16.60 7.10 22.25
N ARG A 317 -16.23 6.62 21.05
CA ARG A 317 -15.40 7.36 20.09
C ARG A 317 -16.09 8.62 19.55
N TYR A 318 -17.42 8.62 19.51
CA TYR A 318 -18.22 9.72 18.98
C TYR A 318 -18.98 10.51 20.06
N GLN A 319 -18.81 10.16 21.33
CA GLN A 319 -19.23 11.00 22.46
C GLN A 319 -18.31 12.22 22.57
N ARG A 320 -18.43 13.11 21.57
CA ARG A 320 -17.94 14.47 21.68
C ARG A 320 -18.78 15.16 22.76
N GLY A 321 -18.16 15.41 23.91
CA GLY A 321 -18.61 16.49 24.79
C GLY A 321 -18.95 17.73 23.96
N CYS A 322 -20.08 18.35 24.30
CA CYS A 322 -20.80 19.41 23.62
C CYS A 322 -19.94 20.24 22.64
N ARG A 323 -20.37 20.30 21.36
CA ARG A 323 -19.63 20.92 20.24
C ARG A 323 -19.50 22.45 20.32
N SER A 324 -19.94 23.08 21.41
CA SER A 324 -19.90 24.52 21.58
C SER A 324 -19.27 24.86 22.93
N LEU A 325 -18.10 25.50 22.89
CA LEU A 325 -17.50 26.14 24.06
C LEU A 325 -18.47 27.14 24.69
N ALA A 326 -19.31 27.80 23.88
CA ALA A 326 -20.34 28.71 24.37
C ALA A 326 -21.45 27.98 25.14
N ALA A 327 -21.85 26.76 24.72
CA ALA A 327 -22.80 25.96 25.47
C ALA A 327 -22.20 25.48 26.82
N ASN A 328 -20.91 25.13 26.84
CA ASN A 328 -20.22 24.75 28.08
C ASN A 328 -20.06 25.92 29.06
N LEU A 329 -19.76 27.11 28.54
CA LEU A 329 -19.68 28.34 29.35
C LEU A 329 -21.07 28.75 29.86
N GLN A 330 -22.13 28.63 29.06
CA GLN A 330 -23.50 28.93 29.50
C GLN A 330 -23.99 27.98 30.61
N LEU A 331 -23.67 26.69 30.52
CA LEU A 331 -23.95 25.69 31.58
C LEU A 331 -23.23 26.00 32.91
N LEU A 332 -21.99 26.47 32.84
CA LEU A 332 -21.24 26.93 34.02
C LEU A 332 -21.83 28.22 34.63
N THR A 333 -22.39 29.09 33.80
CA THR A 333 -22.92 30.40 34.25
C THR A 333 -24.32 30.28 34.86
N GLN A 334 -25.11 29.26 34.51
CA GLN A 334 -26.47 29.08 35.02
C GLN A 334 -26.57 28.25 36.30
N GLY A 335 -25.46 27.77 36.88
CA GLY A 335 -25.48 27.06 38.17
C GLY A 335 -26.32 25.77 38.20
N GLN A 336 -26.83 25.32 37.05
CA GLN A 336 -27.53 24.05 36.91
C GLN A 336 -26.49 22.95 36.69
N SER A 337 -25.91 22.47 37.80
CA SER A 337 -25.40 21.11 37.85
C SER A 337 -26.59 20.15 37.91
N GLU A 338 -27.44 20.14 36.89
CA GLU A 338 -28.21 18.95 36.61
C GLU A 338 -27.20 17.94 36.08
N GLN A 339 -26.79 17.02 36.96
CA GLN A 339 -26.36 15.70 36.56
C GLN A 339 -27.53 15.09 35.79
N LYS A 340 -27.65 15.44 34.50
CA LYS A 340 -28.35 14.59 33.56
C LYS A 340 -27.63 13.26 33.68
N PRO A 341 -28.29 12.18 34.09
CA PRO A 341 -27.64 10.90 34.15
C PRO A 341 -26.96 10.72 32.81
N LEU A 342 -25.65 10.51 32.84
CA LEU A 342 -25.02 9.78 31.77
C LEU A 342 -25.91 8.55 31.62
N ILE A 343 -26.75 8.52 30.60
CA ILE A 343 -27.20 7.26 30.05
C ILE A 343 -25.91 6.71 29.45
N LEU A 344 -25.06 6.18 30.33
CA LEU A 344 -24.34 4.96 30.07
C LEU A 344 -25.46 4.04 29.62
N THR A 345 -25.63 3.88 28.32
CA THR A 345 -26.13 2.60 27.86
C THR A 345 -25.09 1.63 28.41
N GLU A 346 -25.37 1.06 29.58
CA GLU A 346 -24.75 -0.13 30.16
C GLU A 346 -25.05 -1.35 29.28
N ASP A 347 -25.02 -1.17 27.97
CA ASP A 347 -25.23 -2.21 27.00
C ASP A 347 -23.87 -2.46 26.35
N ASP A 348 -23.24 -3.55 26.83
CA ASP A 348 -22.18 -4.35 26.19
C ASP A 348 -20.71 -4.14 26.64
N ASP A 349 -20.43 -3.47 27.78
CA ASP A 349 -19.06 -3.34 28.34
C ASP A 349 -18.65 -4.49 29.29
N GLU A 350 -19.46 -5.54 29.46
CA GLU A 350 -19.10 -6.73 30.24
C GLU A 350 -18.77 -7.91 29.31
N ASP A 351 -17.50 -8.35 29.36
CA ASP A 351 -16.96 -9.61 28.83
C ASP A 351 -16.88 -9.83 27.31
N ASP A 352 -16.39 -8.86 26.55
CA ASP A 352 -15.65 -9.22 25.32
C ASP A 352 -14.28 -9.77 25.74
N ASP A 353 -14.17 -11.10 25.90
CA ASP A 353 -12.88 -11.79 26.00
C ASP A 353 -11.98 -11.32 24.84
N VAL A 354 -11.00 -10.48 25.16
CA VAL A 354 -10.02 -10.02 24.17
C VAL A 354 -9.11 -11.21 23.85
N PRO A 355 -9.04 -11.65 22.59
CA PRO A 355 -8.21 -12.80 22.25
C PRO A 355 -6.75 -12.54 22.64
N GLU A 356 -6.10 -13.53 23.26
CA GLU A 356 -4.71 -13.44 23.78
C GLU A 356 -3.70 -12.88 22.77
N GLY A 357 -3.94 -13.06 21.46
CA GLY A 357 -3.10 -12.51 20.41
C GLY A 357 -3.09 -10.97 20.30
N VAL A 358 -4.07 -10.26 20.89
CA VAL A 358 -4.21 -8.80 20.74
C VAL A 358 -3.19 -8.04 21.58
N GLU A 359 -2.94 -8.45 22.81
CA GLU A 359 -1.91 -7.84 23.68
C GLU A 359 -0.55 -7.88 23.00
N ARG A 360 -0.20 -9.07 22.49
CA ARG A 360 1.05 -9.28 21.76
C ARG A 360 1.20 -8.38 20.54
N VAL A 361 0.10 -8.16 19.81
CA VAL A 361 0.06 -7.22 18.69
C VAL A 361 0.28 -5.78 19.17
N ILE A 362 -0.36 -5.36 20.27
CA ILE A 362 -0.20 -4.01 20.83
C ILE A 362 1.25 -3.76 21.25
N GLU A 363 1.87 -4.71 21.96
CA GLU A 363 3.29 -4.64 22.33
C GLU A 363 4.20 -4.38 21.12
N GLN A 364 4.02 -5.15 20.05
CA GLN A 364 4.82 -5.00 18.83
C GLN A 364 4.58 -3.65 18.13
N LEU A 365 3.35 -3.15 18.15
CA LEU A 365 3.05 -1.83 17.60
C LEU A 365 3.68 -0.71 18.46
N LEU A 366 3.74 -0.85 19.78
CA LEU A 366 4.42 0.09 20.67
C LEU A 366 5.93 0.09 20.43
N VAL A 367 6.54 -1.08 20.20
CA VAL A 367 7.95 -1.17 19.76
C VAL A 367 8.14 -0.46 18.42
N GLY A 368 7.24 -0.67 17.45
CA GLY A 368 7.28 0.02 16.16
C GLY A 368 7.10 1.54 16.23
N LEU A 369 6.48 2.07 17.29
CA LEU A 369 6.35 3.51 17.54
C LEU A 369 7.70 4.16 17.94
N LYS A 370 8.61 3.37 18.50
CA LYS A 370 9.97 3.77 18.91
C LYS A 370 11.01 3.59 17.78
N ASP A 371 10.60 3.19 16.58
CA ASP A 371 11.51 2.94 15.45
C ASP A 371 12.25 4.21 14.99
N LYS A 372 13.48 4.04 14.48
CA LYS A 372 14.29 5.12 13.90
C LYS A 372 13.58 5.81 12.72
N ASP A 373 12.92 5.03 11.86
CA ASP A 373 12.35 5.50 10.60
C ASP A 373 10.90 5.98 10.76
N THR A 374 10.61 7.16 10.20
CA THR A 374 9.27 7.78 10.28
C THR A 374 8.18 6.93 9.63
N VAL A 375 8.52 6.21 8.56
CA VAL A 375 7.57 5.37 7.82
C VAL A 375 7.10 4.17 8.65
N VAL A 376 7.98 3.60 9.47
CA VAL A 376 7.65 2.49 10.39
C VAL A 376 6.80 3.03 11.53
N ARG A 377 7.21 4.13 12.16
CA ARG A 377 6.44 4.81 13.21
C ARG A 377 5.02 5.18 12.78
N TRP A 378 4.86 5.71 11.57
CA TRP A 378 3.54 6.03 11.02
C TRP A 378 2.67 4.79 10.81
N SER A 379 3.27 3.70 10.34
CA SER A 379 2.56 2.42 10.14
C SER A 379 2.09 1.85 11.49
N ALA A 380 2.96 1.89 12.50
CA ALA A 380 2.66 1.45 13.87
C ALA A 380 1.53 2.28 14.48
N ALA A 381 1.65 3.60 14.45
CA ALA A 381 0.63 4.50 14.98
C ALA A 381 -0.73 4.34 14.31
N LYS A 382 -0.74 4.12 12.99
CA LYS A 382 -1.99 3.80 12.26
C LYS A 382 -2.57 2.46 12.70
N GLY A 383 -1.73 1.50 13.07
CA GLY A 383 -2.12 0.22 13.69
C GLY A 383 -2.85 0.45 15.00
N ILE A 384 -2.17 1.09 15.95
CA ILE A 384 -2.69 1.39 17.28
C ILE A 384 -4.01 2.14 17.17
N GLY A 385 -4.08 3.19 16.34
CA GLY A 385 -5.32 3.97 16.21
C GLY A 385 -6.51 3.23 15.61
N ARG A 386 -6.27 2.20 14.80
CA ARG A 386 -7.36 1.35 14.28
C ARG A 386 -7.76 0.26 15.26
N MET A 387 -6.83 -0.23 16.07
CA MET A 387 -7.10 -1.24 17.11
C MET A 387 -7.78 -0.64 18.32
N ALA A 388 -7.28 0.48 18.85
CA ALA A 388 -7.89 1.21 19.97
C ALA A 388 -9.37 1.55 19.70
N GLY A 389 -9.71 1.89 18.44
CA GLY A 389 -11.10 2.13 18.06
C GLY A 389 -12.02 0.89 18.02
N ARG A 390 -11.50 -0.31 18.27
CA ARG A 390 -12.25 -1.58 18.36
C ARG A 390 -12.17 -2.23 19.75
N LEU A 391 -11.35 -1.69 20.65
CA LEU A 391 -11.20 -2.20 22.01
C LEU A 391 -12.28 -1.60 22.94
N PRO A 392 -12.62 -2.31 24.03
CA PRO A 392 -13.35 -1.74 25.15
C PRO A 392 -12.65 -0.49 25.69
N ARG A 393 -13.42 0.38 26.35
CA ARG A 393 -12.92 1.69 26.79
C ARG A 393 -11.71 1.58 27.72
N ALA A 394 -11.75 0.68 28.70
CA ALA A 394 -10.66 0.50 29.67
C ALA A 394 -9.33 0.17 28.98
N LEU A 395 -9.32 -0.85 28.11
CA LEU A 395 -8.12 -1.25 27.37
C LEU A 395 -7.66 -0.19 26.36
N ALA A 396 -8.60 0.56 25.77
CA ALA A 396 -8.26 1.67 24.90
C ALA A 396 -7.53 2.79 25.68
N ASP A 397 -7.97 3.09 26.91
CA ASP A 397 -7.33 4.08 27.78
C ASP A 397 -5.91 3.62 28.20
N ASP A 398 -5.71 2.33 28.51
CA ASP A 398 -4.39 1.75 28.82
C ASP A 398 -3.41 1.85 27.64
N VAL A 399 -3.90 1.57 26.43
CA VAL A 399 -3.11 1.71 25.19
C VAL A 399 -2.72 3.18 24.98
N VAL A 400 -3.61 4.12 25.27
CA VAL A 400 -3.33 5.56 25.17
C VAL A 400 -2.28 5.98 26.20
N GLY A 401 -2.39 5.51 27.45
CA GLY A 401 -1.39 5.70 28.49
C GLY A 401 -0.01 5.23 28.03
N SER A 402 0.06 3.99 27.53
CA SER A 402 1.30 3.40 26.99
C SER A 402 1.91 4.22 25.83
N VAL A 403 1.06 4.78 24.96
CA VAL A 403 1.51 5.68 23.88
C VAL A 403 2.05 7.00 24.42
N LEU A 404 1.41 7.59 25.45
CA LEU A 404 1.88 8.82 26.10
C LEU A 404 3.22 8.60 26.81
N ASP A 405 3.42 7.45 27.44
CA ASP A 405 4.69 7.08 28.06
C ASP A 405 5.83 6.98 27.04
N CYS A 406 5.53 6.46 25.84
CA CYS A 406 6.50 6.43 24.74
C CYS A 406 6.97 7.83 24.32
N PHE A 407 6.14 8.87 24.49
CA PHE A 407 6.54 10.26 24.23
C PHE A 407 7.26 10.91 25.43
N SER A 408 7.00 10.43 26.65
CA SER A 408 7.55 10.98 27.89
C SER A 408 9.00 10.51 28.17
N CYS A 409 9.35 9.26 27.83
CA CYS A 409 10.70 8.69 27.99
C CYS A 409 11.78 9.32 27.11
N ARG A 410 11.47 10.26 26.21
CA ARG A 410 12.47 10.92 25.35
C ARG A 410 13.15 12.12 26.04
N ARG A 411 13.04 12.21 27.36
CA ARG A 411 13.48 13.34 28.21
C ARG A 411 14.78 13.04 28.99
N ASP A 412 15.45 11.92 28.73
CA ASP A 412 16.73 11.57 29.37
C ASP A 412 17.96 12.12 28.61
N PRO A 413 19.08 12.45 29.31
CA PRO A 413 20.03 13.47 28.86
C PRO A 413 21.17 12.99 27.94
N GLU A 414 21.33 11.69 27.68
CA GLU A 414 22.52 11.12 27.00
C GLU A 414 22.41 11.03 25.47
N GLY A 415 22.02 12.13 24.84
CA GLY A 415 21.97 12.25 23.37
C GLY A 415 22.00 13.72 22.95
N ALA A 416 23.14 14.38 23.17
CA ALA A 416 23.28 15.82 23.00
C ALA A 416 23.18 16.32 21.54
N ASP A 417 23.29 15.45 20.54
CA ASP A 417 23.30 15.87 19.13
C ASP A 417 21.92 15.89 18.45
N LEU A 418 20.87 15.39 19.10
CA LEU A 418 19.47 15.51 18.60
C LEU A 418 18.79 16.83 19.01
N ARG A 419 19.47 17.70 19.76
CA ARG A 419 18.87 18.88 20.41
C ARG A 419 18.58 20.05 19.47
N ARG A 420 19.23 20.14 18.29
CA ARG A 420 18.95 21.21 17.31
C ARG A 420 17.86 20.85 16.30
N GLU A 421 17.68 19.58 15.96
CA GLU A 421 16.53 19.13 15.18
C GLU A 421 15.24 19.06 16.01
N ALA A 422 15.35 18.87 17.34
CA ALA A 422 14.21 18.79 18.26
C ALA A 422 13.31 20.04 18.26
N GLY A 423 13.84 21.25 18.01
CA GLY A 423 13.05 22.49 18.02
C GLY A 423 12.06 22.62 16.85
N CYS A 424 12.47 22.25 15.64
CA CYS A 424 11.60 22.21 14.46
C CYS A 424 10.76 20.91 14.43
N LEU A 425 11.31 19.81 14.94
CA LEU A 425 10.59 18.56 15.15
C LEU A 425 9.50 18.67 16.22
N GLN A 426 9.61 19.53 17.24
CA GLN A 426 8.56 19.70 18.27
C GLN A 426 7.24 20.21 17.66
N ARG A 427 7.31 21.15 16.71
CA ARG A 427 6.12 21.68 16.01
C ARG A 427 5.58 20.70 14.97
N GLY A 428 6.48 19.96 14.30
CA GLY A 428 6.13 18.85 13.41
C GLY A 428 5.47 17.68 14.13
N HIS A 429 6.03 17.24 15.26
CA HIS A 429 5.56 16.17 16.13
C HIS A 429 4.33 16.56 16.96
N GLN A 430 4.12 17.84 17.32
CA GLN A 430 2.83 18.29 17.84
C GLN A 430 1.75 18.27 16.76
N ARG A 431 2.07 18.60 15.49
CA ARG A 431 1.13 18.43 14.38
C ARG A 431 0.92 16.95 14.04
N GLN A 432 1.94 16.11 14.15
CA GLN A 432 1.87 14.66 13.95
C GLN A 432 1.14 13.96 15.09
N GLY A 433 1.35 14.38 16.34
CA GLY A 433 0.62 13.97 17.54
C GLY A 433 -0.82 14.43 17.49
N ARG A 434 -1.10 15.67 17.07
CA ARG A 434 -2.47 16.14 16.78
C ARG A 434 -3.11 15.40 15.60
N ARG A 435 -2.34 14.95 14.60
CA ARG A 435 -2.83 14.08 13.51
C ARG A 435 -3.03 12.63 13.98
N LEU A 436 -2.18 12.11 14.86
CA LEU A 436 -2.30 10.81 15.53
C LEU A 436 -3.55 10.78 16.41
N LEU A 437 -3.73 11.80 17.26
CA LEU A 437 -4.90 12.02 18.11
C LEU A 437 -6.17 12.22 17.28
N ARG A 438 -6.08 12.88 16.12
CA ARG A 438 -7.18 12.94 15.13
C ARG A 438 -7.48 11.57 14.51
N VAL A 439 -6.47 10.74 14.22
CA VAL A 439 -6.62 9.37 13.68
C VAL A 439 -7.16 8.40 14.75
N LEU A 440 -6.74 8.58 16.01
CA LEU A 440 -7.21 7.86 17.20
C LEU A 440 -8.63 8.26 17.61
N GLY A 441 -9.19 9.36 17.09
CA GLY A 441 -10.50 9.89 17.51
C GLY A 441 -10.49 10.58 18.88
N LEU A 442 -9.36 10.57 19.58
CA LEU A 442 -9.14 11.13 20.91
C LEU A 442 -8.92 12.66 20.84
N ARG A 443 -9.94 13.41 20.41
CA ARG A 443 -9.95 14.87 20.60
C ARG A 443 -10.37 15.30 22.01
N ALA A 444 -10.72 14.37 22.90
CA ALA A 444 -11.39 14.65 24.17
C ALA A 444 -10.50 14.60 25.42
N CYS A 445 -9.21 14.24 25.33
CA CYS A 445 -8.31 14.17 26.50
C CYS A 445 -7.18 15.21 26.50
N LEU A 446 -7.40 16.39 25.89
CA LEU A 446 -6.52 17.55 26.01
C LEU A 446 -7.29 18.78 26.45
#